data_AF-A0A818ZS36-F1
#
_entry.id   AF-A0A818ZS36-F1
#
_cell.length_a   1.000
_cell.length_b   1.000
_cell.length_c   1.000
_cell.angle_alpha   90.00
_cell.angle_beta   90.00
_cell.angle_gamma   90.00
#
_symmetry.space_group_name_H-M   'P 1'
#
loop_
_entity.id
_entity.type
_entity.pdbx_description
1 polymer ?
#
loop_
_entity_poly.entity_id
_entity_poly.type
_entity_poly.pdbx_seq_one_letter_code
_entity_poly.pdbx_strand_id
1 'polypeptide(L)'
;MHTIFRIDEINQTNNRFWNVKLTMTNDNDEQLKCLTEYIRNEIGGGTEYHRLDWLMIQLYEFDKAEKISNNDSKAYAQICNQLGTIYENKGDRIKTVQYYEQAIEFYQKTIFNLLF
;
A
#
# COMPACT_ATOMS: atom_id res chain seq x y z
N MET A 1 -5.88 4.66 19.44
CA MET A 1 -4.64 3.89 19.70
C MET A 1 -5.07 2.45 19.91
N HIS A 2 -4.69 1.54 19.02
CA HIS A 2 -5.00 0.11 19.18
C HIS A 2 -3.79 -0.57 19.84
N THR A 3 -4.01 -1.33 20.91
CA THR A 3 -2.95 -2.10 21.56
C THR A 3 -2.71 -3.37 20.75
N ILE A 4 -1.47 -3.56 20.32
CA ILE A 4 -1.05 -4.74 19.56
C ILE A 4 -0.26 -5.65 20.52
N PHE A 5 -0.54 -6.95 20.46
CA PHE A 5 0.13 -7.98 21.24
C PHE A 5 0.77 -9.00 20.31
N ARG A 6 2.00 -9.42 20.62
CA ARG A 6 2.62 -10.62 20.04
C ARG A 6 2.22 -11.84 20.87
N ILE A 7 1.92 -12.94 20.19
CA ILE A 7 1.84 -14.25 20.82
C ILE A 7 3.27 -14.75 21.01
N ASP A 8 3.67 -14.91 22.28
CA ASP A 8 5.01 -15.35 22.67
C ASP A 8 5.06 -16.88 22.80
N GLU A 9 4.09 -17.44 23.51
CA GLU A 9 3.99 -18.88 23.75
C GLU A 9 2.53 -19.34 23.70
N ILE A 10 2.32 -20.54 23.16
CA ILE A 10 1.03 -21.25 23.19
C ILE A 10 1.30 -22.63 23.79
N ASN A 11 0.79 -22.86 25.01
CA ASN A 11 0.99 -24.10 25.73
C ASN A 11 -0.35 -24.76 26.04
N GLN A 12 -0.51 -26.03 25.70
CA GLN A 12 -1.68 -26.80 26.07
C GLN A 12 -1.54 -27.29 27.52
N THR A 13 -2.45 -26.89 28.40
CA THR A 13 -2.40 -27.29 29.82
C THR A 13 -3.04 -28.66 30.05
N ASN A 14 -3.97 -29.06 29.18
CA ASN A 14 -4.72 -30.31 29.18
C ASN A 14 -5.54 -30.42 27.88
N ASN A 15 -6.17 -31.56 27.59
CA ASN A 15 -6.80 -31.84 26.28
C ASN A 15 -7.84 -30.79 25.79
N ARG A 16 -8.28 -29.85 26.62
CA ARG A 16 -9.29 -28.84 26.27
C ARG A 16 -8.90 -27.38 26.54
N PHE A 17 -7.77 -27.11 27.21
CA PHE A 17 -7.39 -25.74 27.54
C PHE A 17 -5.99 -25.39 27.04
N TRP A 18 -5.86 -24.15 26.59
CA TRP A 18 -4.65 -23.56 26.06
C TRP A 18 -4.35 -22.29 26.84
N ASN A 19 -3.10 -22.14 27.25
CA ASN A 19 -2.56 -20.91 27.79
C ASN A 19 -1.79 -20.19 26.69
N VAL A 20 -2.13 -18.92 26.45
CA VAL A 20 -1.50 -18.08 25.44
C VAL A 20 -0.84 -16.92 26.15
N LYS A 21 0.50 -16.88 26.11
CA LYS A 21 1.28 -15.78 26.67
C LYS A 21 1.39 -14.67 25.63
N LEU A 22 0.90 -13.49 25.98
CA LEU A 22 0.93 -12.31 25.14
C LEU A 22 1.90 -11.28 25.68
N THR A 23 2.67 -10.66 24.78
CA THR A 23 3.58 -9.56 25.10
C THR A 23 3.14 -8.32 24.34
N MET A 24 3.03 -7.18 25.02
CA MET A 24 2.75 -5.92 24.30
C MET A 24 3.89 -5.59 23.35
N THR A 25 3.54 -5.27 22.11
CA THR A 25 4.50 -4.73 21.17
C THR A 25 4.72 -3.24 21.43
N ASN A 26 5.91 -2.74 21.12
CA ASN A 26 6.22 -1.31 21.15
C ASN A 26 7.07 -0.93 19.92
N ASP A 27 7.35 0.35 19.75
CA ASP A 27 8.10 0.87 18.60
C ASP A 27 9.55 0.34 18.51
N ASN A 28 10.06 -0.28 19.58
CA ASN A 28 11.39 -0.89 19.64
C ASN A 28 11.37 -2.41 19.39
N ASP A 29 10.24 -2.99 19.00
CA ASP A 29 10.15 -4.41 18.66
C ASP A 29 10.99 -4.72 17.42
N GLU A 30 12.10 -5.44 17.60
CA GLU A 30 13.11 -5.69 16.56
C GLU A 30 12.55 -6.47 15.37
N GLN A 31 11.63 -7.41 15.61
CA GLN A 31 10.99 -8.17 14.54
C GLN A 31 10.01 -7.31 13.74
N LEU A 32 9.23 -6.44 14.39
CA LEU A 32 8.39 -5.46 13.71
C LEU A 32 9.23 -4.48 12.88
N LYS A 33 10.37 -4.04 13.43
CA LYS A 33 11.33 -3.21 12.71
C LYS A 33 11.88 -3.92 11.48
N CYS A 34 12.34 -5.17 11.63
CA CYS A 34 12.87 -5.96 10.53
C CYS A 34 11.83 -6.22 9.42
N LEU A 35 10.58 -6.56 9.81
CA LEU A 35 9.46 -6.69 8.87
C LEU A 35 9.20 -5.38 8.14
N THR A 36 9.21 -4.25 8.85
CA THR A 36 9.00 -2.93 8.26
C THR A 36 10.12 -2.56 7.27
N GLU A 37 11.37 -2.87 7.59
CA GLU A 37 12.52 -2.66 6.71
C GLU A 37 12.46 -3.55 5.47
N TYR A 38 12.09 -4.82 5.62
CA TYR A 38 11.88 -5.74 4.49
C TYR A 38 10.81 -5.20 3.54
N ILE A 39 9.64 -4.82 4.08
CA ILE A 39 8.54 -4.22 3.30
C ILE A 39 9.02 -2.94 2.57
N ARG A 40 9.80 -2.08 3.23
CA ARG A 40 10.38 -0.88 2.60
C ARG A 40 11.34 -1.21 1.46
N ASN A 41 12.15 -2.27 1.59
CA ASN A 41 13.08 -2.70 0.56
C ASN A 41 12.35 -3.27 -0.66
N GLU A 42 11.32 -4.08 -0.46
CA GLU A 42 10.51 -4.65 -1.56
C GLU A 42 9.73 -3.58 -2.33
N ILE A 43 9.23 -2.55 -1.65
CA ILE A 43 8.40 -1.48 -2.26
C ILE A 43 9.26 -0.37 -2.89
N GLY A 44 10.55 -0.27 -2.53
CA GLY A 44 11.50 0.66 -3.12
C GLY A 44 11.51 2.10 -2.57
N GLY A 45 12.33 2.95 -3.18
CA GLY A 45 12.64 4.32 -2.75
C GLY A 45 11.79 5.39 -3.44
N GLY A 46 10.61 5.67 -2.89
CA GLY A 46 9.78 6.84 -3.24
C GLY A 46 9.44 7.68 -2.01
N THR A 47 8.60 8.71 -2.18
CA THR A 47 8.01 9.45 -1.04
C THR A 47 7.17 8.52 -0.15
N GLU A 48 6.90 8.91 1.10
CA GLU A 48 6.06 8.12 2.02
C GLU A 48 4.71 7.73 1.40
N TYR A 49 4.06 8.67 0.70
CA TYR A 49 2.80 8.44 -0.01
C TYR A 49 2.95 7.42 -1.14
N HIS A 50 3.99 7.56 -1.99
CA HIS A 50 4.24 6.61 -3.08
C HIS A 50 4.44 5.17 -2.57
N ARG A 51 5.08 4.99 -1.41
CA ARG A 51 5.25 3.66 -0.81
C ARG A 51 3.94 3.08 -0.30
N LEU A 52 3.14 3.90 0.37
CA LEU A 52 1.85 3.46 0.90
C LEU A 52 0.87 3.14 -0.23
N ASP A 53 0.82 3.96 -1.27
CA ASP A 53 0.00 3.72 -2.46
C ASP A 53 0.42 2.44 -3.19
N TRP A 54 1.73 2.25 -3.42
CA TRP A 54 2.24 1.04 -4.04
C TRP A 54 1.90 -0.22 -3.22
N LEU A 55 2.02 -0.15 -1.90
CA LEU A 55 1.61 -1.24 -1.02
C LEU A 55 0.12 -1.60 -1.22
N MET A 56 -0.75 -0.59 -1.27
CA MET A 56 -2.18 -0.82 -1.48
C MET A 56 -2.46 -1.49 -2.84
N ILE A 57 -1.72 -1.13 -3.89
CA ILE A 57 -1.82 -1.81 -5.20
C ILE A 57 -1.38 -3.28 -5.08
N GLN A 58 -0.26 -3.57 -4.42
CA GLN A 58 0.24 -4.95 -4.23
C GLN A 58 -0.73 -5.81 -3.40
N LEU A 59 -1.44 -5.19 -2.45
CA LEU A 59 -2.46 -5.84 -1.63
C LEU A 59 -3.84 -5.93 -2.32
N TYR A 60 -3.96 -5.50 -3.58
CA TYR A 60 -5.22 -5.44 -4.33
C TYR A 60 -6.29 -4.52 -3.69
N GLU A 61 -5.86 -3.56 -2.88
CA GLU A 61 -6.69 -2.60 -2.13
C GLU A 61 -6.80 -1.27 -2.89
N PHE A 62 -7.29 -1.33 -4.13
CA PHE A 62 -7.26 -0.21 -5.08
C PHE A 62 -8.04 1.02 -4.61
N ASP A 63 -9.19 0.83 -3.96
CA ASP A 63 -10.01 1.93 -3.42
C ASP A 63 -9.28 2.71 -2.30
N LYS A 64 -8.34 2.05 -1.60
CA LYS A 64 -7.50 2.70 -0.58
C LYS A 64 -6.33 3.44 -1.23
N ALA A 65 -5.71 2.84 -2.25
CA ALA A 65 -4.66 3.51 -3.05
C ALA A 65 -5.17 4.83 -3.65
N GLU A 66 -6.39 4.85 -4.19
CA GLU A 66 -7.00 6.06 -4.75
C GLU A 66 -7.23 7.15 -3.70
N LYS A 67 -7.59 6.78 -2.46
CA LYS A 67 -7.80 7.75 -1.37
C LYS A 67 -6.51 8.33 -0.79
N ILE A 68 -5.42 7.56 -0.79
CA ILE A 68 -4.15 7.96 -0.20
C ILE A 68 -3.38 8.87 -1.17
N SER A 69 -3.49 8.62 -2.46
CA SER A 69 -2.88 9.45 -3.47
C SER A 69 -3.59 10.79 -3.61
N ASN A 70 -2.87 11.89 -3.42
CA ASN A 70 -3.33 13.22 -3.82
C ASN A 70 -3.26 13.36 -5.36
N ASN A 71 -4.35 13.79 -5.98
CA ASN A 71 -4.54 13.91 -7.44
C ASN A 71 -3.48 14.77 -8.17
N ASP A 72 -2.71 15.58 -7.45
CA ASP A 72 -1.76 16.54 -8.02
C ASP A 72 -0.29 16.10 -7.93
N SER A 73 -0.02 14.82 -7.67
CA SER A 73 1.35 14.32 -7.61
C SER A 73 1.72 13.50 -8.85
N LYS A 74 2.99 13.60 -9.27
CA LYS A 74 3.55 12.71 -10.32
C LYS A 74 3.40 11.23 -9.95
N ALA A 75 3.42 10.92 -8.65
CA ALA A 75 3.16 9.58 -8.13
C ALA A 75 1.75 9.10 -8.49
N TYR A 76 0.73 9.95 -8.35
CA TYR A 76 -0.65 9.62 -8.73
C TYR A 76 -0.75 9.18 -10.20
N ALA A 77 -0.17 9.95 -11.13
CA ALA A 77 -0.20 9.60 -12.55
C ALA A 77 0.50 8.26 -12.85
N GLN A 78 1.58 7.95 -12.14
CA GLN A 78 2.26 6.66 -12.26
C GLN A 78 1.38 5.51 -11.73
N ILE A 79 0.66 5.74 -10.62
CA ILE A 79 -0.30 4.79 -10.04
C ILE A 79 -1.49 4.56 -10.97
N CYS A 80 -2.11 5.62 -11.49
CA CYS A 80 -3.20 5.54 -12.47
C CYS A 80 -2.78 4.72 -13.70
N ASN A 81 -1.57 4.92 -14.23
CA ASN A 81 -1.04 4.09 -15.32
C ASN A 81 -0.95 2.60 -14.95
N GLN A 82 -0.52 2.27 -13.74
CA GLN A 82 -0.44 0.88 -13.28
C GLN A 82 -1.80 0.26 -13.05
N LEU A 83 -2.74 1.01 -12.47
CA LEU A 83 -4.13 0.58 -12.29
C LEU A 83 -4.78 0.31 -13.65
N GLY A 84 -4.54 1.16 -14.65
CA GLY A 84 -4.96 0.95 -16.04
C GLY A 84 -4.51 -0.41 -16.57
N THR A 85 -3.21 -0.73 -16.45
CA THR A 85 -2.63 -2.01 -16.88
C THR A 85 -3.21 -3.20 -16.11
N ILE A 86 -3.43 -3.06 -14.80
CA ILE A 86 -4.02 -4.12 -13.97
C ILE A 86 -5.46 -4.41 -14.41
N TYR A 87 -6.29 -3.37 -14.62
CA TYR A 87 -7.67 -3.55 -15.04
C TYR A 87 -7.79 -4.00 -16.49
N GLU A 88 -6.83 -3.64 -17.35
CA GLU A 88 -6.71 -4.18 -18.71
C GLU A 88 -6.51 -5.69 -18.67
N ASN A 89 -5.56 -6.17 -17.84
CA ASN A 89 -5.33 -7.61 -17.64
C ASN A 89 -6.54 -8.34 -17.05
N LYS A 90 -7.41 -7.64 -16.30
CA LYS A 90 -8.67 -8.17 -15.77
C LYS A 90 -9.83 -8.12 -16.78
N GLY A 91 -9.66 -7.44 -17.92
CA GLY A 91 -10.70 -7.25 -18.92
C GLY A 91 -11.75 -6.18 -18.59
N ASP A 92 -11.56 -5.40 -17.53
CA ASP A 92 -12.47 -4.31 -17.15
C ASP A 92 -12.13 -3.03 -17.93
N ARG A 93 -12.66 -2.95 -19.15
CA ARG A 93 -12.40 -1.85 -20.08
C ARG A 93 -12.81 -0.48 -19.53
N ILE A 94 -13.85 -0.41 -18.71
CA ILE A 94 -14.34 0.88 -18.17
C ILE A 94 -13.28 1.44 -17.24
N LYS A 95 -12.80 0.63 -16.30
CA LYS A 95 -11.76 1.06 -15.36
C LYS A 95 -10.41 1.29 -16.06
N THR A 96 -10.06 0.48 -17.06
CA THR A 96 -8.86 0.70 -17.86
C THR A 96 -8.83 2.11 -18.47
N VAL A 97 -9.92 2.50 -19.16
CA VAL A 97 -10.01 3.82 -19.79
C VAL A 97 -9.96 4.92 -18.73
N GLN A 98 -10.75 4.79 -17.67
CA GLN A 98 -10.80 5.78 -16.59
C GLN A 98 -9.41 6.07 -16.02
N TYR A 99 -8.64 5.04 -15.67
CA TYR A 99 -7.33 5.24 -15.06
C TYR A 99 -6.27 5.76 -16.04
N TYR A 100 -6.29 5.33 -17.31
CA TYR A 100 -5.39 5.92 -18.30
C TYR A 100 -5.72 7.38 -18.60
N GLU A 101 -7.00 7.75 -18.67
CA GLU A 101 -7.43 9.15 -18.85
C GLU A 101 -6.96 10.04 -17.70
N GLN A 102 -7.10 9.60 -16.45
CA GLN A 102 -6.61 10.33 -15.28
C GLN A 102 -5.08 10.55 -15.32
N ALA A 103 -4.32 9.53 -15.73
CA ALA A 103 -2.86 9.67 -15.87
C ALA A 103 -2.49 10.67 -16.96
N ILE A 104 -3.17 10.63 -18.11
CA ILE A 104 -2.95 11.53 -19.23
C ILE A 104 -3.28 12.98 -18.86
N GLU A 105 -4.41 13.21 -18.17
CA GLU A 105 -4.82 14.55 -17.75
C GLU A 105 -3.75 15.21 -16.87
N PHE A 106 -3.17 14.45 -15.93
CA PHE A 106 -2.08 14.94 -15.09
C PHE A 106 -0.84 15.34 -15.91
N TYR A 107 -0.39 14.47 -16.83
CA TYR A 107 0.78 14.77 -17.65
C TYR A 107 0.55 15.97 -18.56
N GLN A 108 -0.66 16.12 -19.12
CA GLN A 108 -1.02 17.28 -19.93
C GLN A 108 -1.00 18.57 -19.12
N LYS A 109 -1.59 18.60 -17.92
CA LYS A 109 -1.53 19.76 -17.02
C LYS A 109 -0.09 20.12 -16.66
N THR A 110 0.74 19.11 -16.38
CA THR A 110 2.15 19.33 -16.01
C THR A 110 2.96 19.88 -17.18
N ILE A 111 2.79 19.33 -18.39
CA ILE A 111 3.45 19.81 -19.61
C ILE A 111 3.01 21.24 -19.93
N PHE A 112 1.71 21.53 -19.82
CA PHE A 112 1.18 22.87 -20.05
C PHE A 112 1.80 23.88 -19.07
N ASN A 113 1.88 23.56 -17.78
CA ASN A 113 2.48 24.42 -16.76
C ASN A 113 4.00 24.60 -16.90
N LEU A 114 4.69 23.76 -17.68
CA LEU A 114 6.13 23.89 -17.96
C LEU A 114 6.42 24.77 -19.18
N LEU A 115 5.41 25.02 -20.02
CA LEU A 115 5.53 25.74 -21.28
C LEU A 115 5.04 27.19 -21.21
N PHE A 116 4.48 27.63 -20.07
CA PHE A 116 3.95 28.97 -19.80
C PHE A 116 4.30 29.42 -18.40
#